data_AF-A0A1B1S300-F1
#
_entry.id   AF-A0A1B1S300-F1
#
_cell.length_a   1.000
_cell.length_b   1.000
_cell.length_c   1.000
_cell.angle_alpha   90.00
_cell.angle_beta   90.00
_cell.angle_gamma   90.00
#
_symmetry.space_group_name_H-M   'P 1'
#
loop_
_entity.id
_entity.type
_entity.pdbx_description
1 polymer ?
#
loop_
_entity_poly.entity_id
_entity_poly.type
_entity_poly.pdbx_seq_one_letter_code
_entity_poly.pdbx_strand_id
1 'polypeptide(L)'
;MTRKREFNPHSYYHVIMRGNNRQPIFKTKEDMFELKRAFQHIYMDYPFKILAYCFMTNHYHMLIKAERDPLHKIMSLVNRRYSMSYAKRYRHIGRIYQKRYFAKEVDSRLGLLTVSSYIHRNPIQTQKPMVERLELYPYSSFPLYWDDTLPAPAFLDRELLKGLLPEPFEKNNTAYCMYCLTYAQNAEEDPHVEDMKPPVM
;
A
#
# COMPACT_ATOMS: atom_id res chain seq x y z
N MET A 1 26.80 -9.38 -5.45
CA MET A 1 25.68 -10.25 -4.99
C MET A 1 24.64 -9.39 -4.29
N THR A 2 23.36 -9.50 -4.61
CA THR A 2 22.32 -8.74 -3.89
C THR A 2 22.09 -9.42 -2.53
N ARG A 3 22.34 -8.72 -1.42
CA ARG A 3 22.11 -9.24 -0.05
C ARG A 3 20.67 -9.78 0.06
N LYS A 4 20.54 -11.00 0.59
CA LYS A 4 19.22 -11.59 0.89
C LYS A 4 18.52 -10.69 1.89
N ARG A 5 17.28 -10.28 1.61
CA ARG A 5 16.47 -9.56 2.58
C ARG A 5 15.99 -10.55 3.62
N GLU A 6 16.41 -10.34 4.85
CA GLU A 6 15.86 -11.03 6.01
C GLU A 6 14.64 -10.22 6.47
N PHE A 7 13.53 -10.91 6.63
CA PHE A 7 12.28 -10.33 7.09
C PHE A 7 11.94 -10.96 8.43
N ASN A 8 11.61 -10.12 9.40
CA ASN A 8 11.01 -10.53 10.65
C ASN A 8 9.57 -10.99 10.38
N PRO A 9 9.22 -12.26 10.63
CA PRO A 9 7.87 -12.78 10.38
C PRO A 9 6.82 -12.16 11.31
N HIS A 10 7.22 -11.48 12.38
CA HIS A 10 6.29 -10.87 13.33
C HIS A 10 5.95 -9.41 13.03
N SER A 11 6.67 -8.77 12.12
CA SER A 11 6.55 -7.34 11.83
C SER A 11 5.74 -7.04 10.57
N TYR A 12 5.15 -5.84 10.54
CA TYR A 12 4.63 -5.29 9.30
C TYR A 12 5.74 -4.57 8.55
N TYR A 13 5.57 -4.47 7.24
CA TYR A 13 6.50 -3.76 6.37
C TYR A 13 5.74 -2.73 5.54
N HIS A 14 6.27 -1.51 5.50
CA HIS A 14 5.88 -0.53 4.51
C HIS A 14 6.53 -0.89 3.17
N VAL A 15 5.72 -1.42 2.28
CA VAL A 15 6.12 -1.83 0.93
C VAL A 15 5.76 -0.76 -0.07
N ILE A 16 6.72 -0.40 -0.92
CA ILE A 16 6.52 0.53 -2.03
C ILE A 16 7.02 -0.11 -3.31
N MET A 17 6.21 -0.12 -4.36
CA MET A 17 6.63 -0.52 -5.69
C MET A 17 6.35 0.60 -6.68
N ARG A 18 7.36 0.93 -7.50
CA ARG A 18 7.33 2.09 -8.40
C ARG A 18 7.68 1.70 -9.83
N GLY A 19 7.02 2.36 -10.78
CA GLY A 19 7.25 2.23 -12.21
C GLY A 19 8.65 2.64 -12.63
N ASN A 20 9.17 1.96 -13.65
CA ASN A 20 10.45 2.33 -14.26
C ASN A 20 10.39 3.77 -14.78
N ASN A 21 11.43 4.57 -14.53
CA ASN A 21 11.45 6.02 -14.87
C ASN A 21 10.22 6.80 -14.41
N ARG A 22 9.63 6.42 -13.26
CA ARG A 22 8.38 7.01 -12.72
C ARG A 22 7.19 6.93 -13.68
N GLN A 23 7.25 6.07 -14.69
CA GLN A 23 6.18 5.88 -15.66
C GLN A 23 4.93 5.24 -15.01
N PRO A 24 3.74 5.51 -15.55
CA PRO A 24 2.51 4.88 -15.09
C PRO A 24 2.60 3.35 -15.10
N ILE A 25 2.39 2.75 -13.93
CA ILE A 25 2.22 1.29 -13.82
C ILE A 25 0.75 0.91 -13.97
N PHE A 26 -0.18 1.84 -13.76
CA PHE A 26 -1.60 1.71 -14.08
C PHE A 26 -1.95 2.77 -15.12
N LYS A 27 -2.37 2.33 -16.31
CA LYS A 27 -2.87 3.20 -17.38
C LYS A 27 -4.38 3.42 -17.24
N THR A 28 -5.10 2.45 -16.68
CA THR A 28 -6.53 2.55 -16.43
C THR A 28 -6.90 2.08 -15.03
N LYS A 29 -8.15 2.32 -14.62
CA LYS A 29 -8.71 1.87 -13.34
C LYS A 29 -8.74 0.34 -13.26
N GLU A 30 -8.95 -0.32 -14.40
CA GLU A 30 -8.94 -1.78 -14.53
C GLU A 30 -7.59 -2.36 -14.13
N ASP A 31 -6.49 -1.67 -14.41
CA ASP A 31 -5.15 -2.13 -14.01
C ASP A 31 -5.00 -2.18 -12.48
N MET A 32 -5.54 -1.19 -11.77
CA MET A 32 -5.57 -1.18 -10.30
C MET A 32 -6.41 -2.35 -9.76
N PHE A 33 -7.54 -2.66 -10.41
CA PHE A 33 -8.34 -3.84 -10.08
C PHE A 33 -7.63 -5.16 -10.40
N GLU A 34 -6.84 -5.24 -11.48
CA GLU A 34 -6.02 -6.42 -11.79
C GLU A 34 -4.95 -6.66 -10.72
N LEU A 35 -4.29 -5.61 -10.22
CA LEU A 35 -3.35 -5.75 -9.12
C LEU A 35 -4.04 -6.22 -7.84
N LYS A 36 -5.21 -5.64 -7.49
CA LYS A 36 -6.01 -6.10 -6.34
C LYS A 36 -6.36 -7.59 -6.47
N ARG A 37 -6.79 -8.02 -7.67
CA ARG A 37 -7.08 -9.43 -7.98
C ARG A 37 -5.84 -10.32 -7.88
N ALA A 38 -4.67 -9.81 -8.23
CA ALA A 38 -3.42 -10.54 -8.03
C ALA A 38 -3.14 -10.80 -6.55
N PHE A 39 -3.35 -9.82 -5.67
CA PHE A 39 -3.26 -10.04 -4.21
C PHE A 39 -4.28 -11.05 -3.72
N GLN A 40 -5.55 -10.93 -4.13
CA GLN A 40 -6.61 -11.87 -3.73
C GLN A 40 -6.27 -13.31 -4.14
N HIS A 41 -5.76 -13.50 -5.35
CA HIS A 41 -5.37 -14.82 -5.84
C HIS A 41 -4.19 -15.41 -5.07
N ILE A 42 -3.14 -14.62 -4.83
CA ILE A 42 -1.95 -15.10 -4.11
C ILE A 42 -2.25 -15.37 -2.63
N TYR A 43 -3.17 -14.62 -2.01
CA TYR A 43 -3.59 -14.84 -0.63
C TYR A 43 -4.13 -16.25 -0.36
N MET A 44 -4.77 -16.89 -1.37
CA MET A 44 -5.36 -18.22 -1.21
C MET A 44 -4.33 -19.30 -0.87
N ASP A 45 -3.13 -19.21 -1.46
CA ASP A 45 -2.05 -20.18 -1.23
C ASP A 45 -0.98 -19.66 -0.27
N TYR A 46 -0.85 -18.35 -0.16
CA TYR A 46 0.20 -17.66 0.61
C TYR A 46 -0.42 -16.58 1.51
N PRO A 47 -0.95 -16.95 2.69
CA PRO A 47 -1.63 -16.01 3.58
C PRO A 47 -0.73 -14.86 4.05
N PHE A 48 -1.32 -13.66 4.11
CA PHE A 48 -0.73 -12.43 4.60
C PHE A 48 -1.80 -11.47 5.10
N LYS A 49 -1.41 -10.51 5.93
CA LYS A 49 -2.27 -9.42 6.41
C LYS A 49 -1.83 -8.09 5.83
N ILE A 50 -2.79 -7.29 5.38
CA ILE A 50 -2.58 -5.90 5.00
C ILE A 50 -3.39 -5.03 5.94
N LEU A 51 -2.77 -3.98 6.49
CA LEU A 51 -3.44 -2.96 7.30
C LEU A 51 -3.85 -1.76 6.45
N ALA A 52 -3.01 -1.36 5.51
CA ALA A 52 -3.33 -0.24 4.63
C ALA A 52 -2.75 -0.47 3.25
N TYR A 53 -3.45 -0.04 2.21
CA TYR A 53 -2.92 0.03 0.86
C TYR A 53 -3.44 1.26 0.13
N CYS A 54 -2.66 1.75 -0.83
CA CYS A 54 -3.06 2.78 -1.77
C CYS A 54 -2.35 2.59 -3.11
N PHE A 55 -3.11 2.50 -4.21
CA PHE A 55 -2.58 2.35 -5.56
C PHE A 55 -2.64 3.69 -6.26
N MET A 56 -1.48 4.26 -6.61
CA MET A 56 -1.33 5.53 -7.31
C MET A 56 -0.90 5.28 -8.75
N THR A 57 -0.98 6.25 -9.66
CA THR A 57 -0.73 6.05 -11.10
C THR A 57 0.59 5.33 -11.44
N ASN A 58 1.70 5.69 -10.80
CA ASN A 58 3.04 5.15 -11.08
C ASN A 58 3.66 4.35 -9.93
N HIS A 59 2.93 4.13 -8.84
CA HIS A 59 3.42 3.34 -7.71
C HIS A 59 2.27 2.85 -6.82
N TYR A 60 2.54 1.90 -5.93
CA TYR A 60 1.60 1.53 -4.89
C TYR A 60 2.31 1.41 -3.54
N HIS A 61 1.56 1.67 -2.47
CA HIS A 61 2.00 1.51 -1.08
C HIS A 61 1.17 0.45 -0.36
N MET A 62 1.80 -0.29 0.54
CA MET A 62 1.14 -1.25 1.43
C MET A 62 1.81 -1.30 2.79
N LEU A 63 1.01 -1.53 3.84
CA LEU A 63 1.48 -1.95 5.15
C LEU A 63 1.09 -3.43 5.32
N ILE A 64 2.05 -4.32 5.06
CA ILE A 64 1.81 -5.76 4.88
C ILE A 64 2.69 -6.59 5.83
N LYS A 65 2.12 -7.66 6.37
CA LYS A 65 2.81 -8.69 7.14
C LYS A 65 2.53 -10.05 6.53
N ALA A 66 3.58 -10.82 6.29
CA ALA A 66 3.41 -12.20 5.84
C ALA A 66 3.13 -13.10 7.06
N GLU A 67 2.31 -14.15 6.89
CA GLU A 67 1.99 -15.04 8.01
C GLU A 67 2.88 -16.28 8.05
N ARG A 68 2.91 -17.05 6.95
CA ARG A 68 3.67 -18.32 6.88
C ARG A 68 4.86 -18.24 5.93
N ASP A 69 4.64 -17.64 4.76
CA ASP A 69 5.61 -17.61 3.68
C ASP A 69 6.41 -16.29 3.68
N PRO A 70 7.69 -16.28 3.28
CA PRO A 70 8.47 -15.05 3.29
C PRO A 70 7.87 -13.94 2.41
N LEU A 71 7.89 -12.69 2.89
CA LEU A 71 7.33 -11.53 2.19
C LEU A 71 7.87 -11.39 0.75
N HIS A 72 9.14 -11.69 0.50
CA HIS A 72 9.73 -11.64 -0.84
C HIS A 72 9.08 -12.61 -1.83
N LYS A 73 8.63 -13.78 -1.37
CA LYS A 73 7.94 -14.76 -2.20
C LYS A 73 6.58 -14.22 -2.62
N ILE A 74 5.80 -13.73 -1.66
CA ILE A 74 4.48 -13.13 -1.86
C ILE A 74 4.58 -11.97 -2.85
N MET A 75 5.46 -10.99 -2.58
CA MET A 75 5.62 -9.83 -3.44
C MET A 75 6.15 -10.19 -4.84
N SER A 76 7.02 -11.19 -4.97
CA SER A 76 7.48 -11.67 -6.28
C SER A 76 6.33 -12.26 -7.11
N LEU A 77 5.47 -13.09 -6.49
CA LEU A 77 4.34 -13.72 -7.16
C LEU A 77 3.31 -12.70 -7.64
N VAL A 78 2.92 -11.77 -6.76
CA VAL A 78 1.97 -10.70 -7.09
C VAL A 78 2.49 -9.82 -8.22
N ASN A 79 3.72 -9.30 -8.08
CA ASN A 79 4.29 -8.40 -9.08
C ASN A 79 4.50 -9.09 -10.42
N ARG A 80 4.89 -10.37 -10.43
CA ARG A 80 5.01 -11.16 -11.66
C ARG A 80 3.66 -11.33 -12.34
N ARG A 81 2.62 -11.71 -11.59
CA ARG A 81 1.27 -11.89 -12.12
C ARG A 81 0.74 -10.60 -12.76
N TYR A 82 0.89 -9.48 -12.05
CA TYR A 82 0.48 -8.18 -12.59
C TYR A 82 1.30 -7.77 -13.83
N SER A 83 2.63 -7.92 -13.79
CA SER A 83 3.50 -7.59 -14.93
C SER A 83 3.13 -8.39 -16.18
N MET A 84 2.78 -9.67 -16.03
CA MET A 84 2.34 -10.51 -17.15
C MET A 84 0.99 -10.03 -17.72
N SER A 85 0.05 -9.64 -16.86
CA SER A 85 -1.23 -9.07 -17.29
C SER A 85 -1.03 -7.76 -18.05
N TYR A 86 -0.19 -6.86 -17.52
CA TYR A 86 0.16 -5.59 -18.15
C TYR A 86 0.86 -5.79 -19.50
N ALA A 87 1.85 -6.68 -19.57
CA ALA A 87 2.57 -6.99 -20.80
C ALA A 87 1.63 -7.52 -21.89
N LYS A 88 0.71 -8.43 -21.53
CA LYS A 88 -0.30 -8.96 -22.44
C LYS A 88 -1.25 -7.87 -22.93
N ARG A 89 -1.77 -7.03 -22.03
CA ARG A 89 -2.76 -5.98 -22.34
C ARG A 89 -2.17 -4.88 -23.23
N TYR A 90 -0.94 -4.46 -22.96
CA TYR A 90 -0.33 -3.30 -23.61
C TYR A 90 0.78 -3.64 -24.61
N ARG A 91 1.00 -4.93 -24.90
CA ARG A 91 2.13 -5.43 -25.69
C ARG A 91 3.46 -4.83 -25.22
N HIS A 92 3.59 -4.63 -23.91
CA HIS A 92 4.73 -3.94 -23.32
C HIS A 92 5.96 -4.87 -23.31
N ILE A 93 7.09 -4.34 -23.78
CA ILE A 93 8.38 -5.02 -23.78
C ILE A 93 9.27 -4.35 -22.72
N GLY A 94 9.90 -5.17 -21.88
CA GLY A 94 10.81 -4.70 -20.84
C GLY A 94 10.22 -4.71 -19.44
N ARG A 95 10.86 -3.97 -18.52
CA ARG A 95 10.50 -3.93 -17.10
C ARG A 95 9.51 -2.82 -16.83
N ILE A 96 8.37 -3.16 -16.21
CA ILE A 96 7.41 -2.16 -15.75
C ILE A 96 7.88 -1.44 -14.48
N TYR A 97 8.74 -2.07 -13.68
CA TYR A 97 9.24 -1.54 -12.40
C TYR A 97 10.70 -1.13 -12.50
N GLN A 98 11.08 -0.08 -11.77
CA GLN A 98 12.46 0.46 -11.75
C GLN A 98 13.44 -0.53 -11.11
N LYS A 99 13.05 -1.04 -9.94
CA LYS A 99 13.85 -1.94 -9.09
C LYS A 99 12.93 -2.90 -8.34
N ARG A 100 13.50 -3.76 -7.51
CA ARG A 100 12.72 -4.53 -6.52
C ARG A 100 11.98 -3.54 -5.61
N TYR A 101 10.82 -3.96 -5.10
CA TYR A 101 10.03 -3.17 -4.14
C TYR A 101 10.90 -2.68 -2.98
N PHE A 102 10.65 -1.49 -2.46
CA PHE A 102 11.18 -1.05 -1.16
C PHE A 102 10.39 -1.72 -0.04
N ALA A 103 11.05 -2.00 1.09
CA ALA A 103 10.41 -2.52 2.29
C ALA A 103 11.14 -2.00 3.53
N LYS A 104 10.42 -1.25 4.37
CA LYS A 104 10.88 -0.78 5.68
C LYS A 104 10.07 -1.46 6.77
N GLU A 105 10.74 -2.04 7.77
CA GLU A 105 10.08 -2.65 8.92
C GLU A 105 9.34 -1.59 9.73
N VAL A 106 8.16 -1.95 10.22
CA VAL A 106 7.32 -1.13 11.09
C VAL A 106 6.86 -2.03 12.23
N ASP A 107 7.50 -1.89 13.37
CA ASP A 107 7.36 -2.76 14.55
C ASP A 107 6.77 -2.04 15.78
N SER A 108 6.60 -0.71 15.71
CA SER A 108 6.02 0.08 16.79
C SER A 108 4.53 0.38 16.59
N ARG A 109 3.78 0.44 17.70
CA ARG A 109 2.34 0.79 17.72
C ARG A 109 2.06 2.10 16.99
N LEU A 110 2.78 3.16 17.35
CA LEU A 110 2.61 4.47 16.73
C LEU A 110 3.09 4.45 15.27
N GLY A 111 4.17 3.74 14.96
CA GLY A 111 4.66 3.59 13.59
C GLY A 111 3.62 2.98 12.65
N LEU A 112 2.87 1.96 13.11
CA LEU A 112 1.80 1.36 12.32
C LEU A 112 0.69 2.37 11.97
N LEU A 113 0.27 3.19 12.93
CA LEU A 113 -0.73 4.25 12.72
C LEU A 113 -0.21 5.36 11.80
N THR A 114 1.03 5.81 12.03
CA THR A 114 1.69 6.82 11.22
C THR A 114 1.77 6.38 9.76
N VAL A 115 2.27 5.18 9.51
CA VAL A 115 2.46 4.66 8.16
C VAL A 115 1.11 4.38 7.49
N SER A 116 0.13 3.83 8.21
CA SER A 116 -1.19 3.58 7.63
C SER A 116 -1.91 4.88 7.25
N SER A 117 -1.85 5.92 8.09
CA SER A 117 -2.36 7.26 7.80
C SER A 117 -1.68 7.86 6.57
N TYR A 118 -0.33 7.82 6.52
CA TYR A 118 0.42 8.27 5.34
C TYR A 118 -0.05 7.56 4.06
N ILE A 119 -0.18 6.21 4.09
CA ILE A 119 -0.63 5.43 2.95
C ILE A 119 -2.02 5.90 2.49
N HIS A 120 -2.96 6.07 3.40
CA HIS A 120 -4.32 6.50 3.06
C HIS A 120 -4.38 7.92 2.51
N ARG A 121 -3.51 8.82 2.99
CA ARG A 121 -3.48 10.23 2.57
C ARG A 121 -2.78 10.50 1.23
N ASN A 122 -2.10 9.50 0.66
CA ASN A 122 -1.40 9.64 -0.62
C ASN A 122 -2.25 10.29 -1.74
N PRO A 123 -3.54 9.94 -1.95
CA PRO A 123 -4.38 10.52 -3.00
C PRO A 123 -4.63 12.03 -2.87
N ILE A 124 -4.54 12.59 -1.67
CA ILE A 124 -4.77 14.03 -1.41
C ILE A 124 -3.47 14.82 -1.24
N GLN A 125 -2.34 14.13 -1.01
CA GLN A 125 -1.03 14.75 -0.75
C GLN A 125 -0.13 14.83 -1.99
N THR A 126 -0.67 14.64 -3.20
CA THR A 126 0.02 14.88 -4.47
C THR A 126 -0.01 16.38 -4.84
N GLN A 127 0.93 16.83 -5.69
CA GLN A 127 0.96 18.22 -6.20
C GLN A 127 -0.41 18.69 -6.73
N LYS A 128 -1.10 17.81 -7.46
CA LYS A 128 -2.51 17.93 -7.79
C LYS A 128 -3.24 16.77 -7.11
N PRO A 129 -4.11 17.02 -6.12
CA PRO A 129 -4.89 15.97 -5.48
C PRO A 129 -5.68 15.16 -6.51
N MET A 130 -5.71 13.83 -6.32
CA MET A 130 -6.49 12.93 -7.17
C MET A 130 -7.98 12.93 -6.80
N VAL A 131 -8.29 13.25 -5.53
CA VAL A 131 -9.61 13.41 -4.95
C VAL A 131 -9.55 14.51 -3.88
N GLU A 132 -10.70 15.05 -3.48
CA GLU A 132 -10.78 16.04 -2.37
C GLU A 132 -10.91 15.35 -1.00
N ARG A 133 -11.47 14.14 -0.97
CA ARG A 133 -11.79 13.38 0.23
C ARG A 133 -11.32 11.93 0.10
N LEU A 134 -10.80 11.34 1.17
CA LEU A 134 -10.12 10.04 1.14
C LEU A 134 -11.05 8.87 0.79
N GLU A 135 -12.28 8.90 1.29
CA GLU A 135 -13.36 7.95 1.07
C GLU A 135 -13.83 7.92 -0.39
N LEU A 136 -13.51 8.95 -1.18
CA LEU A 136 -13.81 9.00 -2.61
C LEU A 136 -12.76 8.29 -3.48
N TYR A 137 -11.66 7.80 -2.89
CA TYR A 137 -10.60 7.11 -3.63
C TYR A 137 -10.70 5.57 -3.50
N PRO A 138 -11.33 4.87 -4.48
CA PRO A 138 -11.64 3.44 -4.37
C PRO A 138 -10.41 2.52 -4.51
N TYR A 139 -9.25 3.06 -4.87
CA TYR A 139 -8.00 2.31 -5.05
C TYR A 139 -7.09 2.35 -3.82
N SER A 140 -7.62 2.79 -2.69
CA SER A 140 -7.03 2.60 -1.37
C SER A 140 -7.90 1.69 -0.50
N SER A 141 -7.41 1.30 0.67
CA SER A 141 -8.24 0.66 1.68
C SER A 141 -9.05 1.65 2.52
N PHE A 142 -8.82 2.97 2.41
CA PHE A 142 -9.49 3.96 3.28
C PHE A 142 -11.03 3.86 3.24
N PRO A 143 -11.68 3.78 2.05
CA PRO A 143 -13.14 3.67 2.00
C PRO A 143 -13.69 2.45 2.76
N LEU A 144 -12.90 1.38 2.88
CA LEU A 144 -13.29 0.16 3.60
C LEU A 144 -13.16 0.30 5.12
N TYR A 145 -12.43 1.31 5.62
CA TYR A 145 -12.49 1.71 7.03
C TYR A 145 -13.57 2.77 7.26
N TRP A 146 -13.83 3.61 6.26
CA TRP A 146 -14.83 4.67 6.35
C TRP A 146 -16.26 4.11 6.43
N ASP A 147 -16.55 3.07 5.64
CA ASP A 147 -17.82 2.39 5.62
C ASP A 147 -17.63 0.89 5.86
N ASP A 148 -17.95 0.47 7.10
CA ASP A 148 -17.77 -0.90 7.54
C ASP A 148 -18.70 -1.90 6.87
N THR A 149 -19.76 -1.41 6.20
CA THR A 149 -20.71 -2.24 5.46
C THR A 149 -20.16 -2.71 4.11
N LEU A 150 -19.12 -2.06 3.60
CA LEU A 150 -18.49 -2.44 2.33
C LEU A 150 -17.74 -3.77 2.46
N PRO A 151 -17.82 -4.66 1.45
CA PRO A 151 -17.09 -5.92 1.48
C PRO A 151 -15.58 -5.69 1.40
N ALA A 152 -14.88 -6.10 2.46
CA ALA A 152 -13.43 -6.06 2.53
C ALA A 152 -12.80 -7.37 1.99
N PRO A 153 -11.65 -7.31 1.29
CA PRO A 153 -10.88 -8.51 0.97
C PRO A 153 -10.42 -9.24 2.24
N ALA A 154 -10.38 -10.57 2.22
CA ALA A 154 -9.98 -11.39 3.38
C ALA A 154 -8.58 -11.08 3.93
N PHE A 155 -7.68 -10.55 3.10
CA PHE A 155 -6.34 -10.14 3.53
C PHE A 155 -6.31 -8.80 4.28
N LEU A 156 -7.39 -8.00 4.28
CA LEU A 156 -7.43 -6.69 4.90
C LEU A 156 -7.85 -6.83 6.37
N ASP A 157 -6.93 -6.54 7.28
CA ASP A 157 -7.17 -6.55 8.73
C ASP A 157 -7.58 -5.13 9.19
N ARG A 158 -8.89 -4.96 9.44
CA ARG A 158 -9.47 -3.70 9.92
C ARG A 158 -9.48 -3.56 11.44
N GLU A 159 -9.06 -4.60 12.18
CA GLU A 159 -9.19 -4.63 13.63
C GLU A 159 -7.96 -4.09 14.35
N LEU A 160 -6.76 -4.34 13.82
CA LEU A 160 -5.54 -3.97 14.53
C LEU A 160 -5.42 -2.46 14.71
N LEU A 161 -5.56 -1.67 13.64
CA LEU A 161 -5.27 -0.22 13.68
C LEU A 161 -6.17 0.55 14.66
N LYS A 162 -7.47 0.26 14.69
CA LYS A 162 -8.39 0.92 15.64
C LYS A 162 -8.06 0.57 17.09
N GLY A 163 -7.59 -0.65 17.37
CA GLY A 163 -7.07 -1.04 18.69
C GLY A 163 -5.74 -0.35 19.07
N LEU A 164 -5.00 0.12 18.07
CA LEU A 164 -3.73 0.84 18.26
C LEU A 164 -3.89 2.34 18.53
N LEU A 165 -5.08 2.91 18.39
CA LEU A 165 -5.31 4.34 18.62
C LEU A 165 -4.93 4.75 20.07
N PRO A 166 -4.23 5.88 20.27
CA PRO A 166 -3.91 6.37 21.61
C PRO A 166 -5.17 6.89 22.31
N GLU A 167 -5.15 7.01 23.64
CA GLU A 167 -6.17 7.81 24.33
C GLU A 167 -6.07 9.28 23.88
N PRO A 168 -7.18 10.02 23.74
CA PRO A 168 -8.56 9.67 24.12
C PRO A 168 -9.40 9.07 22.97
N PHE A 169 -8.79 8.56 21.90
CA PHE A 169 -9.56 8.03 20.77
C PHE A 169 -10.27 6.72 21.13
N GLU A 170 -11.56 6.65 20.80
CA GLU A 170 -12.31 5.40 20.79
C GLU A 170 -11.66 4.37 19.87
N LYS A 171 -11.75 3.08 20.21
CA LYS A 171 -11.12 1.99 19.43
C LYS A 171 -12.02 1.49 18.30
N ASN A 172 -12.51 2.40 17.47
CA ASN A 172 -13.38 2.09 16.32
C ASN A 172 -12.87 2.68 15.00
N ASN A 173 -13.47 2.27 13.89
CA ASN A 173 -13.03 2.69 12.56
C ASN A 173 -13.31 4.16 12.26
N THR A 174 -14.39 4.72 12.82
CA THR A 174 -14.66 6.17 12.75
C THR A 174 -13.50 6.97 13.36
N ALA A 175 -13.07 6.61 14.57
CA ALA A 175 -11.96 7.26 15.25
C ALA A 175 -10.63 7.07 14.49
N TYR A 176 -10.40 5.90 13.89
CA TYR A 176 -9.23 5.66 13.03
C TYR A 176 -9.24 6.53 11.76
N CYS A 177 -10.39 6.66 11.11
CA CYS A 177 -10.55 7.54 9.97
C CYS A 177 -10.31 9.01 10.36
N MET A 178 -10.84 9.44 11.51
CA MET A 178 -10.57 10.77 12.06
C MET A 178 -9.09 10.97 12.35
N TYR A 179 -8.42 9.99 12.96
CA TYR A 179 -6.96 10.02 13.15
C TYR A 179 -6.22 10.26 11.83
N CYS A 180 -6.60 9.55 10.76
CA CYS A 180 -6.00 9.73 9.45
C CYS A 180 -6.25 11.12 8.85
N LEU A 181 -7.40 11.74 9.12
CA LEU A 181 -7.75 13.07 8.63
C LEU A 181 -7.05 14.19 9.41
N THR A 182 -6.97 14.06 10.74
CA THR A 182 -6.47 15.09 11.66
C THR A 182 -4.95 15.12 11.74
N TYR A 183 -4.28 13.97 11.86
CA TYR A 183 -2.81 13.94 12.00
C TYR A 183 -2.17 13.88 10.62
N ALA A 184 -2.05 15.05 10.00
CA ALA A 184 -1.18 15.25 8.84
C ALA A 184 0.28 15.03 9.27
N GLN A 185 0.75 13.79 9.17
CA GLN A 185 2.13 13.51 9.48
C GLN A 185 3.00 13.86 8.27
N ASN A 186 3.96 14.75 8.50
CA ASN A 186 5.22 14.68 7.78
C ASN A 186 5.81 13.34 8.22
N ALA A 187 5.75 12.33 7.35
CA ALA A 187 6.49 11.09 7.58
C ALA A 187 7.92 11.55 7.91
N GLU A 188 8.38 11.35 9.15
CA GLU A 188 9.75 11.69 9.52
C GLU A 188 10.66 11.18 8.41
N GLU A 189 11.30 12.17 7.76
CA GLU A 189 12.37 12.09 6.78
C GLU A 189 12.67 10.65 6.34
N ASP A 190 11.87 10.11 5.42
CA ASP A 190 12.40 9.06 4.56
C ASP A 190 13.49 9.74 3.71
N PRO A 191 14.78 9.37 3.79
CA PRO A 191 15.82 9.95 2.94
C PRO A 191 15.53 9.75 1.44
N HIS A 192 14.50 8.99 1.07
CA HIS A 192 13.96 8.88 -0.28
C HIS A 192 12.77 9.79 -0.58
N VAL A 193 12.31 10.68 0.30
CA VAL A 193 11.25 11.68 -0.02
C VAL A 193 11.67 12.56 -1.20
N GLU A 194 12.97 12.84 -1.37
CA GLU A 194 13.48 13.53 -2.56
C GLU A 194 13.25 12.72 -3.85
N ASP A 195 13.34 11.39 -3.79
CA ASP A 195 12.95 10.48 -4.88
C ASP A 195 11.42 10.36 -5.04
N MET A 196 10.63 10.88 -4.09
CA MET A 196 9.17 10.85 -4.06
C MET A 196 8.50 12.15 -4.54
N LYS A 197 9.25 13.24 -4.81
CA LYS A 197 8.68 14.41 -5.50
C LYS A 197 8.16 13.99 -6.89
N PRO A 198 6.95 14.39 -7.30
CA PRO A 198 6.53 14.27 -8.71
C PRO A 198 7.61 14.92 -9.59
N PRO A 199 7.86 14.40 -10.81
CA PRO A 199 8.73 15.12 -11.73
C PRO A 199 8.22 16.56 -11.84
N VAL A 200 9.10 17.51 -11.56
CA VAL A 200 8.87 18.89 -11.97
C VAL A 200 8.79 18.81 -13.49
N MET A 201 7.66 19.22 -14.07
CA MET A 201 7.55 19.36 -15.53
C MET A 201 8.59 20.34 -16.03
#